data_AF-A0A7X9DKE0-F1
#
_entry.id   AF-A0A7X9DKE0-F1
#
_cell.length_a   1.000
_cell.length_b   1.000
_cell.length_c   1.000
_cell.angle_alpha   90.00
_cell.angle_beta   90.00
_cell.angle_gamma   90.00
#
_symmetry.space_group_name_H-M   'P 1'
#
loop_
_entity.id
_entity.type
_entity.pdbx_description
1 polymer ?
#
loop_
_entity_poly.entity_id
_entity_poly.type
_entity_poly.pdbx_seq_one_letter_code
_entity_poly.pdbx_strand_id
1 'polypeptide(L)'
;MHKVNYKPIFMYLVLTSLIVLPALAETGQVLPKSTEEKPQKEEIDEIKAQRKEEKEQIREQKAEEKCENITERLELKVERYNTNREMYVGKYERLRLRIAAWANRLEEDGYDVVDLESALATLDTKIDAVSALHEEFITKLENIKNYECGNSDGAYTQALTASREALAAVRDGVTEVRKYYKEEVKPLVISLRNQVAQDKETDEAETD
;
A
#
# COMPACT_ATOMS: atom_id res chain seq x y z
N MET A 1 -8.54 7.01 24.18
CA MET A 1 -7.27 6.86 23.42
C MET A 1 -6.24 6.19 24.33
N HIS A 2 -6.13 4.86 24.30
CA HIS A 2 -5.12 4.12 25.07
C HIS A 2 -4.18 3.42 24.12
N LYS A 3 -2.91 3.82 24.12
CA LYS A 3 -1.82 3.13 23.41
C LYS A 3 -1.24 2.08 24.37
N VAL A 4 -1.46 0.80 24.08
CA VAL A 4 -0.81 -0.30 24.79
C VAL A 4 0.47 -0.65 24.02
N ASN A 5 1.59 -0.57 24.71
CA ASN A 5 2.94 -0.70 24.18
C ASN A 5 3.50 -2.03 24.73
N TYR A 6 3.60 -3.06 23.90
CA TYR A 6 4.16 -4.36 24.31
C TYR A 6 5.62 -4.46 23.84
N LYS A 7 6.54 -4.50 24.81
CA LYS A 7 7.94 -4.89 24.59
C LYS A 7 8.11 -6.38 24.93
N PRO A 8 8.90 -7.15 24.15
CA PRO A 8 9.12 -8.57 24.42
C PRO A 8 10.10 -8.77 25.58
N ILE A 9 9.75 -9.76 26.41
CA ILE A 9 10.49 -10.25 27.57
C ILE A 9 11.71 -11.04 27.08
N PHE A 10 12.90 -10.55 27.40
CA PHE A 10 14.17 -11.21 27.16
C PHE A 10 14.34 -12.31 28.23
N MET A 11 14.10 -13.56 27.83
CA MET A 11 14.24 -14.74 28.68
C MET A 11 15.73 -15.08 28.85
N TYR A 12 16.35 -14.50 29.88
CA TYR A 12 17.66 -14.91 30.38
C TYR A 12 17.53 -16.25 31.12
N LEU A 13 18.05 -17.32 30.53
CA LEU A 13 18.24 -18.60 31.21
C LEU A 13 19.74 -18.77 31.48
N VAL A 14 20.11 -18.45 32.72
CA VAL A 14 21.47 -18.47 33.25
C VAL A 14 21.89 -19.92 33.50
N LEU A 15 23.03 -20.28 32.91
CA LEU A 15 23.86 -21.42 33.23
C LEU A 15 24.35 -21.31 34.69
N THR A 16 24.04 -22.29 35.54
CA THR A 16 24.86 -22.61 36.70
C THR A 16 25.06 -24.11 36.84
N SER A 17 26.29 -24.52 36.55
CA SER A 17 26.90 -25.79 36.91
C SER A 17 27.01 -25.92 38.43
N LEU A 18 26.68 -27.09 38.98
CA LEU A 18 27.46 -27.65 40.09
C LEU A 18 27.29 -29.17 40.19
N ILE A 19 28.47 -29.79 40.20
CA ILE A 19 28.83 -31.20 40.22
C ILE A 19 28.57 -31.81 41.59
N VAL A 20 27.99 -33.02 41.66
CA VAL A 20 28.39 -34.06 42.63
C VAL A 20 28.24 -35.45 41.96
N LEU A 21 29.37 -36.12 41.73
CA LEU A 21 29.44 -37.57 41.49
C LEU A 21 29.27 -38.32 42.82
N PRO A 22 28.61 -39.49 42.79
CA PRO A 22 29.11 -40.65 43.52
C PRO A 22 29.45 -41.77 42.53
N ALA A 23 30.68 -42.25 42.66
CA ALA A 23 31.13 -43.52 42.12
C ALA A 23 30.25 -44.65 42.65
N LEU A 24 29.76 -45.52 41.76
CA LEU A 24 29.28 -46.84 42.15
C LEU A 24 29.79 -47.91 41.18
N ALA A 25 30.73 -48.67 41.73
CA ALA A 25 31.08 -50.06 41.51
C ALA A 25 30.51 -50.80 40.28
N GLU A 26 31.46 -51.30 39.50
CA GLU A 26 31.36 -52.38 38.54
C GLU A 26 30.65 -53.61 39.13
N THR A 27 29.54 -54.00 38.50
CA THR A 27 29.18 -55.42 38.38
C THR A 27 28.99 -55.69 36.89
N GLY A 28 29.99 -56.32 36.29
CA GLY A 28 29.94 -56.79 34.91
C GLY A 28 28.87 -57.86 34.77
N GLN A 29 27.73 -57.47 34.18
CA GLN A 29 26.88 -58.41 33.47
C GLN A 29 27.16 -58.21 31.98
N VAL A 30 27.89 -59.16 31.42
CA VAL A 30 28.11 -59.32 29.99
C VAL A 30 26.74 -59.52 29.34
N LEU A 31 26.22 -58.48 28.70
CA LEU A 31 25.02 -58.55 27.88
C LEU A 31 25.30 -59.45 26.66
N PRO A 32 24.38 -60.37 26.31
CA PRO A 32 24.55 -61.25 25.17
C PRO A 32 24.55 -60.45 23.86
N LYS A 33 25.60 -60.64 23.08
CA LYS A 33 25.74 -60.19 21.69
C LYS A 33 24.77 -60.99 20.80
N SER A 34 23.54 -60.52 20.69
CA SER A 34 22.54 -60.95 19.70
C SER A 34 22.56 -59.92 18.58
N THR A 35 23.28 -60.11 17.47
CA THR A 35 22.87 -60.90 16.28
C THR A 35 21.42 -60.67 15.86
N GLU A 36 21.12 -59.50 15.27
CA GLU A 36 20.11 -59.31 14.22
C GLU A 36 20.16 -57.85 13.69
N GLU A 37 21.24 -57.52 13.00
CA GLU A 37 21.49 -56.20 12.42
C GLU A 37 21.17 -56.24 10.91
N LYS A 38 19.89 -56.43 10.56
CA LYS A 38 19.42 -56.40 9.15
C LYS A 38 18.02 -55.82 8.90
N PRO A 39 17.05 -55.79 9.84
CA PRO A 39 15.74 -55.14 9.60
C PRO A 39 15.73 -53.62 9.89
N GLN A 40 16.65 -53.10 10.73
CA GLN A 40 16.58 -51.70 11.18
C GLN A 40 16.99 -50.65 10.14
N LYS A 41 17.72 -51.04 9.09
CA LYS A 41 18.23 -50.08 8.09
C LYS A 41 17.15 -49.71 7.05
N GLU A 42 16.36 -50.68 6.61
CA GLU A 42 15.23 -50.43 5.70
C GLU A 42 14.16 -49.54 6.35
N GLU A 43 13.82 -49.80 7.62
CA GLU A 43 12.88 -48.98 8.39
C GLU A 43 13.37 -47.53 8.57
N ILE A 44 14.66 -47.32 8.87
CA ILE A 44 15.25 -45.97 8.98
C ILE A 44 15.22 -45.23 7.64
N ASP A 45 15.45 -45.92 6.52
CA ASP A 45 15.47 -45.31 5.20
C ASP A 45 14.04 -45.00 4.70
N GLU A 46 13.03 -45.82 5.04
CA GLU A 46 11.61 -45.49 4.85
C GLU A 46 11.18 -44.27 5.67
N ILE A 47 11.55 -44.20 6.94
CA ILE A 47 11.25 -43.03 7.80
C ILE A 47 11.90 -41.75 7.24
N LYS A 48 13.12 -41.84 6.69
CA LYS A 48 13.77 -40.68 6.04
C LYS A 48 13.06 -40.27 4.75
N ALA A 49 12.58 -41.23 3.96
CA ALA A 49 11.82 -40.96 2.74
C ALA A 49 10.48 -40.27 3.07
N GLN A 50 9.74 -40.80 4.04
CA GLN A 50 8.50 -40.19 4.54
C GLN A 50 8.72 -38.78 5.07
N ARG A 51 9.77 -38.57 5.88
CA ARG A 51 10.13 -37.21 6.36
C ARG A 51 10.53 -36.26 5.23
N LYS A 52 11.06 -36.77 4.12
CA LYS A 52 11.41 -35.94 2.95
C LYS A 52 10.15 -35.53 2.21
N GLU A 53 9.23 -36.46 1.95
CA GLU A 53 7.93 -36.19 1.33
C GLU A 53 7.09 -35.24 2.19
N GLU A 54 7.00 -35.48 3.50
CA GLU A 54 6.30 -34.59 4.44
C GLU A 54 6.89 -33.17 4.41
N LYS A 55 8.23 -33.03 4.37
CA LYS A 55 8.88 -31.72 4.25
C LYS A 55 8.59 -31.03 2.92
N GLU A 56 8.46 -31.79 1.84
CA GLU A 56 8.15 -31.27 0.50
C GLU A 56 6.70 -30.77 0.46
N GLN A 57 5.76 -31.57 0.96
CA GLN A 57 4.35 -31.17 1.13
C GLN A 57 4.20 -29.92 2.02
N ILE A 58 4.89 -29.87 3.17
CA ILE A 58 4.87 -28.69 4.05
C ILE A 58 5.46 -27.46 3.34
N ARG A 59 6.46 -27.63 2.48
CA ARG A 59 7.04 -26.53 1.71
C ARG A 59 6.08 -26.01 0.66
N GLU A 60 5.41 -26.91 -0.05
CA GLU A 60 4.38 -26.59 -1.05
C GLU A 60 3.20 -25.88 -0.40
N GLN A 61 2.63 -26.44 0.68
CA GLN A 61 1.55 -25.80 1.44
C GLN A 61 1.94 -24.41 1.93
N LYS A 62 3.15 -24.23 2.50
CA LYS A 62 3.62 -22.91 2.94
C LYS A 62 3.86 -21.94 1.79
N ALA A 63 4.18 -22.44 0.59
CA ALA A 63 4.32 -21.59 -0.59
C ALA A 63 2.94 -21.12 -1.08
N GLU A 64 1.97 -22.02 -1.11
CA GLU A 64 0.58 -21.74 -1.47
C GLU A 64 -0.08 -20.76 -0.47
N GLU A 65 0.03 -21.01 0.83
CA GLU A 65 -0.46 -20.10 1.87
C GLU A 65 0.15 -18.70 1.73
N LYS A 66 1.44 -18.60 1.43
CA LYS A 66 2.09 -17.29 1.21
C LYS A 66 1.50 -16.59 -0.01
N CYS A 67 1.29 -17.32 -1.10
CA CYS A 67 0.69 -16.80 -2.31
C CYS A 67 -0.71 -16.22 -2.09
N GLU A 68 -1.56 -16.97 -1.40
CA GLU A 68 -2.91 -16.53 -1.05
C GLU A 68 -2.85 -15.26 -0.19
N ASN A 69 -2.03 -15.28 0.87
CA ASN A 69 -1.87 -14.14 1.77
C ASN A 69 -1.40 -12.88 1.05
N ILE A 70 -0.49 -13.01 0.06
CA ILE A 70 -0.02 -11.83 -0.66
C ILE A 70 -1.06 -11.34 -1.67
N THR A 71 -1.73 -12.26 -2.37
CA THR A 71 -2.83 -11.94 -3.29
C THR A 71 -3.93 -11.16 -2.58
N GLU A 72 -4.38 -11.64 -1.42
CA GLU A 72 -5.38 -10.95 -0.59
C GLU A 72 -4.88 -9.56 -0.16
N ARG A 73 -3.63 -9.44 0.28
CA ARG A 73 -3.03 -8.14 0.64
C ARG A 73 -2.92 -7.18 -0.53
N LEU A 74 -2.67 -7.68 -1.74
CA LEU A 74 -2.65 -6.87 -2.95
C LEU A 74 -4.05 -6.38 -3.30
N GLU A 75 -5.06 -7.22 -3.20
CA GLU A 75 -6.47 -6.84 -3.44
C GLU A 75 -6.93 -5.77 -2.47
N LEU A 76 -6.66 -5.95 -1.16
CA LEU A 76 -6.95 -4.94 -0.16
C LEU A 76 -6.23 -3.61 -0.43
N LYS A 77 -5.02 -3.65 -0.99
CA LYS A 77 -4.30 -2.43 -1.39
C LYS A 77 -4.95 -1.78 -2.61
N VAL A 78 -5.23 -2.55 -3.67
CA VAL A 78 -5.89 -2.07 -4.89
C VAL A 78 -7.19 -1.36 -4.52
N GLU A 79 -8.04 -2.03 -3.74
CA GLU A 79 -9.32 -1.47 -3.28
C GLU A 79 -9.12 -0.16 -2.53
N ARG A 80 -8.24 -0.15 -1.52
CA ARG A 80 -7.92 1.06 -0.77
C ARG A 80 -7.44 2.20 -1.65
N TYR A 81 -6.63 1.92 -2.67
CA TYR A 81 -6.13 2.93 -3.58
C TYR A 81 -7.21 3.44 -4.53
N ASN A 82 -8.13 2.58 -4.98
CA ASN A 82 -9.29 2.98 -5.77
C ASN A 82 -10.22 3.90 -4.97
N THR A 83 -10.58 3.52 -3.74
CA THR A 83 -11.38 4.39 -2.85
C THR A 83 -10.71 5.75 -2.62
N ASN A 84 -9.38 5.75 -2.42
CA ASN A 84 -8.64 7.00 -2.26
C ASN A 84 -8.65 7.86 -3.54
N ARG A 85 -8.52 7.25 -4.73
CA ARG A 85 -8.65 7.99 -6.01
C ARG A 85 -10.00 8.66 -6.11
N GLU A 86 -11.09 7.93 -5.91
CA GLU A 86 -12.44 8.49 -5.99
C GLU A 86 -12.64 9.65 -5.02
N MET A 87 -12.09 9.53 -3.81
CA MET A 87 -12.11 10.61 -2.83
C MET A 87 -11.34 11.85 -3.32
N TYR A 88 -10.11 11.68 -3.80
CA TYR A 88 -9.23 12.80 -4.20
C TYR A 88 -9.66 13.43 -5.53
N VAL A 89 -9.75 12.64 -6.59
CA VAL A 89 -10.16 13.09 -7.94
C VAL A 89 -11.56 13.68 -7.87
N GLY A 90 -12.51 12.94 -7.31
CA GLY A 90 -13.89 13.41 -7.20
C GLY A 90 -14.04 14.68 -6.35
N LYS A 91 -13.17 14.91 -5.35
CA LYS A 91 -13.16 16.18 -4.60
C LYS A 91 -12.80 17.36 -5.49
N TYR A 92 -11.76 17.23 -6.31
CA TYR A 92 -11.30 18.32 -7.18
C TYR A 92 -12.22 18.53 -8.37
N GLU A 93 -12.80 17.48 -8.95
CA GLU A 93 -13.85 17.59 -9.97
C GLU A 93 -15.07 18.35 -9.45
N ARG A 94 -15.61 17.97 -8.28
CA ARG A 94 -16.75 18.68 -7.68
C ARG A 94 -16.43 20.14 -7.38
N LEU A 95 -15.20 20.43 -6.97
CA LEU A 95 -14.74 21.80 -6.73
C LEU A 95 -14.69 22.59 -8.05
N ARG A 96 -14.09 22.01 -9.10
CA ARG A 96 -14.01 22.61 -10.43
C ARG A 96 -15.40 22.89 -11.00
N LEU A 97 -16.32 21.94 -10.91
CA LEU A 97 -17.71 22.09 -11.37
C LEU A 97 -18.43 23.23 -10.63
N ARG A 98 -18.24 23.33 -9.31
CA ARG A 98 -18.84 24.42 -8.53
C ARG A 98 -18.29 25.79 -8.92
N ILE A 99 -16.98 25.90 -9.14
CA ILE A 99 -16.37 27.17 -9.54
C ILE A 99 -16.78 27.53 -10.96
N ALA A 100 -16.84 26.58 -11.89
CA ALA A 100 -17.33 26.79 -13.25
C ALA A 100 -18.78 27.29 -13.26
N ALA A 101 -19.67 26.64 -12.49
CA ALA A 101 -21.06 27.08 -12.39
C ALA A 101 -21.22 28.48 -11.79
N TRP A 102 -20.28 28.90 -10.93
CA TRP A 102 -20.25 30.27 -10.42
C TRP A 102 -19.69 31.25 -11.44
N ALA A 103 -18.63 30.89 -12.17
CA ALA A 103 -18.06 31.70 -13.25
C ALA A 103 -19.10 32.00 -14.33
N ASN A 104 -19.90 31.00 -14.75
CA ASN A 104 -20.97 31.21 -15.73
C ASN A 104 -22.00 32.25 -15.28
N ARG A 105 -22.36 32.25 -13.98
CA ARG A 105 -23.29 33.26 -13.44
C ARG A 105 -22.66 34.65 -13.42
N LEU A 106 -21.38 34.74 -13.07
CA LEU A 106 -20.66 36.00 -13.10
C LEU A 106 -20.55 36.56 -14.53
N GLU A 107 -20.33 35.69 -15.51
CA GLU A 107 -20.33 36.09 -16.92
C GLU A 107 -21.70 36.62 -17.36
N GLU A 108 -22.80 35.96 -16.95
CA GLU A 108 -24.17 36.43 -17.17
C GLU A 108 -24.43 37.80 -16.51
N ASP A 109 -23.82 38.05 -15.35
CA ASP A 109 -23.87 39.32 -14.62
C ASP A 109 -22.90 40.38 -15.20
N GLY A 110 -22.11 40.04 -16.23
CA GLY A 110 -21.23 40.97 -16.96
C GLY A 110 -19.79 41.05 -16.45
N TYR A 111 -19.36 40.17 -15.54
CA TYR A 111 -17.99 40.10 -15.05
C TYR A 111 -17.07 39.37 -16.03
N ASP A 112 -15.81 39.82 -16.14
CA ASP A 112 -14.78 39.13 -16.92
C ASP A 112 -14.24 37.91 -16.16
N VAL A 113 -14.51 36.71 -16.68
CA VAL A 113 -14.10 35.43 -16.09
C VAL A 113 -13.03 34.69 -16.89
N VAL A 114 -12.49 35.27 -17.97
CA VAL A 114 -11.62 34.58 -18.95
C VAL A 114 -10.43 33.88 -18.29
N ASP A 115 -9.74 34.57 -17.37
CA ASP A 115 -8.59 34.00 -16.66
C ASP A 115 -8.99 32.83 -15.74
N LEU A 116 -10.17 32.93 -15.10
CA LEU A 116 -10.68 31.88 -14.24
C LEU A 116 -11.05 30.63 -15.06
N GLU A 117 -11.68 30.80 -16.22
CA GLU A 117 -12.03 29.68 -17.10
C GLU A 117 -10.79 28.97 -17.63
N SER A 118 -9.79 29.73 -18.08
CA SER A 118 -8.50 29.20 -18.52
C SER A 118 -7.80 28.41 -17.41
N ALA A 119 -7.81 28.94 -16.18
CA ALA A 119 -7.26 28.25 -15.02
C ALA A 119 -8.06 26.97 -14.68
N LEU A 120 -9.39 26.98 -14.81
CA LEU A 120 -10.21 25.79 -14.57
C LEU A 120 -9.96 24.70 -15.62
N ALA A 121 -9.76 25.06 -16.89
CA ALA A 121 -9.42 24.10 -17.95
C ALA A 121 -8.05 23.43 -17.69
N THR A 122 -7.08 24.22 -17.22
CA THR A 122 -5.77 23.70 -16.83
C THR A 122 -5.87 22.81 -15.59
N LEU A 123 -6.70 23.17 -14.60
CA LEU A 123 -6.96 22.34 -13.44
C LEU A 123 -7.58 20.99 -13.84
N ASP A 124 -8.53 20.99 -14.77
CA ASP A 124 -9.18 19.79 -15.33
C ASP A 124 -8.14 18.85 -15.95
N THR A 125 -7.27 19.38 -16.81
CA THR A 125 -6.18 18.62 -17.44
C THR A 125 -5.26 17.96 -16.41
N LYS A 126 -4.96 18.65 -15.31
CA LYS A 126 -4.13 18.11 -14.22
C LYS A 126 -4.85 17.02 -13.42
N ILE A 127 -6.16 17.16 -13.21
CA ILE A 127 -6.99 16.13 -12.56
C ILE A 127 -7.00 14.86 -13.41
N ASP A 128 -7.21 14.99 -14.72
CA ASP A 128 -7.20 13.87 -15.67
C ASP A 128 -5.84 13.17 -15.71
N ALA A 129 -4.74 13.93 -15.70
CA ALA A 129 -3.40 13.38 -15.64
C ALA A 129 -3.17 12.53 -14.38
N VAL A 130 -3.65 12.98 -13.21
CA VAL A 130 -3.60 12.20 -11.96
C VAL A 130 -4.44 10.93 -12.05
N SER A 131 -5.61 11.01 -12.70
CA SER A 131 -6.47 9.84 -12.93
C SER A 131 -5.74 8.77 -13.75
N ALA A 132 -5.10 9.17 -14.86
CA ALA A 132 -4.33 8.26 -15.70
C ALA A 132 -3.11 7.66 -14.99
N LEU A 133 -2.36 8.48 -14.22
CA LEU A 133 -1.23 7.99 -13.41
C LEU A 133 -1.67 6.94 -12.37
N HIS A 134 -2.88 7.10 -11.82
CA HIS A 134 -3.43 6.14 -10.88
C HIS A 134 -3.81 4.82 -11.55
N GLU A 135 -4.44 4.86 -12.72
CA GLU A 135 -4.75 3.67 -13.53
C GLU A 135 -3.46 2.90 -13.90
N GLU A 136 -2.41 3.61 -14.27
CA GLU A 136 -1.08 3.01 -14.51
C GLU A 136 -0.52 2.36 -13.24
N PHE A 137 -0.62 3.03 -12.09
CA PHE A 137 -0.18 2.48 -10.81
C PHE A 137 -0.94 1.20 -10.44
N ILE A 138 -2.27 1.17 -10.59
CA ILE A 138 -3.09 -0.02 -10.33
C ILE A 138 -2.69 -1.16 -11.25
N THR A 139 -2.55 -0.89 -12.55
CA THR A 139 -2.10 -1.88 -13.53
C THR A 139 -0.75 -2.49 -13.12
N LYS A 140 0.21 -1.65 -12.72
CA LYS A 140 1.54 -2.10 -12.26
C LYS A 140 1.47 -2.87 -10.95
N LEU A 141 0.58 -2.49 -10.03
CA LEU A 141 0.37 -3.17 -8.75
C LEU A 141 -0.26 -4.55 -8.95
N GLU A 142 -1.23 -4.68 -9.85
CA GLU A 142 -1.89 -5.96 -10.16
C GLU A 142 -0.96 -6.93 -10.90
N ASN A 143 -0.10 -6.41 -11.79
CA ASN A 143 0.90 -7.22 -12.49
C ASN A 143 1.88 -7.93 -11.54
N ILE A 144 2.01 -7.47 -10.29
CA ILE A 144 2.83 -8.15 -9.28
C ILE A 144 2.34 -9.58 -9.03
N LYS A 145 1.03 -9.83 -9.10
CA LYS A 145 0.43 -11.15 -8.89
C LYS A 145 0.97 -12.21 -9.86
N ASN A 146 1.42 -11.80 -11.04
CA ASN A 146 1.95 -12.70 -12.08
C ASN A 146 3.32 -13.30 -11.71
N TYR A 147 4.00 -12.77 -10.68
CA TYR A 147 5.38 -13.15 -10.34
C TYR A 147 5.52 -13.73 -8.92
N GLU A 148 4.49 -13.66 -8.07
CA GLU A 148 4.61 -13.99 -6.64
C GLU A 148 4.54 -15.49 -6.30
N CYS A 149 4.18 -16.36 -7.27
CA CYS A 149 3.82 -17.75 -6.99
C CYS A 149 4.67 -18.85 -7.65
N GLY A 150 5.84 -18.50 -8.15
CA GLY A 150 6.82 -19.51 -8.59
C GLY A 150 7.99 -18.88 -9.32
N ASN A 151 9.20 -19.09 -8.79
CA ASN A 151 10.50 -18.96 -9.46
C ASN A 151 10.71 -17.73 -10.36
N SER A 152 10.21 -16.57 -9.97
CA SER A 152 10.40 -15.33 -10.72
C SER A 152 11.68 -14.64 -10.26
N ASP A 153 12.82 -15.16 -10.73
CA ASP A 153 14.19 -14.67 -10.47
C ASP A 153 14.31 -13.16 -10.78
N GLY A 154 14.03 -12.31 -9.78
CA GLY A 154 14.14 -10.85 -9.86
C GLY A 154 12.97 -10.11 -10.52
N ALA A 155 12.15 -10.77 -11.34
CA ALA A 155 11.00 -10.14 -12.00
C ALA A 155 9.98 -9.57 -11.01
N TYR A 156 9.78 -10.26 -9.88
CA TYR A 156 8.98 -9.76 -8.77
C TYR A 156 9.47 -8.40 -8.25
N THR A 157 10.78 -8.29 -7.97
CA THR A 157 11.40 -7.08 -7.44
C THR A 157 11.32 -5.92 -8.43
N GLN A 158 11.43 -6.22 -9.73
CA GLN A 158 11.27 -5.23 -10.79
C GLN A 158 9.82 -4.72 -10.85
N ALA A 159 8.82 -5.61 -10.86
CA ALA A 159 7.41 -5.24 -10.85
C ALA A 159 7.05 -4.39 -9.62
N LEU A 160 7.56 -4.78 -8.44
CA LEU A 160 7.36 -4.03 -7.20
C LEU A 160 8.00 -2.64 -7.24
N THR A 161 9.20 -2.52 -7.83
CA THR A 161 9.87 -1.22 -8.01
C THR A 161 9.08 -0.33 -8.96
N ALA A 162 8.65 -0.85 -10.11
CA ALA A 162 7.85 -0.11 -11.08
C ALA A 162 6.52 0.38 -10.49
N SER A 163 5.85 -0.44 -9.67
CA SER A 163 4.63 -0.04 -8.95
C SER A 163 4.90 1.09 -7.95
N ARG A 164 6.03 1.07 -7.24
CA ARG A 164 6.42 2.15 -6.31
C ARG A 164 6.72 3.46 -7.01
N GLU A 165 7.39 3.41 -8.16
CA GLU A 165 7.66 4.59 -8.99
C GLU A 165 6.36 5.20 -9.51
N ALA A 166 5.43 4.38 -10.02
CA ALA A 166 4.11 4.85 -10.45
C ALA A 166 3.32 5.49 -9.29
N LEU A 167 3.39 4.91 -8.08
CA LEU A 167 2.78 5.52 -6.89
C LEU A 167 3.42 6.87 -6.53
N ALA A 168 4.72 7.03 -6.72
CA ALA A 168 5.39 8.31 -6.50
C ALA A 168 4.87 9.35 -7.50
N ALA A 169 4.76 9.00 -8.79
CA ALA A 169 4.19 9.88 -9.80
C ALA A 169 2.75 10.32 -9.47
N VAL A 170 1.91 9.40 -8.98
CA VAL A 170 0.54 9.74 -8.51
C VAL A 170 0.59 10.80 -7.39
N ARG A 171 1.49 10.63 -6.41
CA ARG A 171 1.62 11.58 -5.28
C ARG A 171 2.10 12.96 -5.74
N ASP A 172 3.03 12.98 -6.68
CA ASP A 172 3.55 14.22 -7.25
C ASP A 172 2.44 14.95 -8.04
N GLY A 173 1.70 14.23 -8.88
CA GLY A 173 0.55 14.79 -9.60
C GLY A 173 -0.54 15.33 -8.67
N VAL A 174 -0.89 14.61 -7.59
CA VAL A 174 -1.84 15.11 -6.57
C VAL A 174 -1.33 16.39 -5.90
N THR A 175 -0.03 16.45 -5.62
CA THR A 175 0.61 17.64 -5.04
C THR A 175 0.54 18.81 -6.01
N GLU A 176 0.76 18.56 -7.30
CA GLU A 176 0.67 19.55 -8.37
C GLU A 176 -0.75 20.10 -8.52
N VAL A 177 -1.79 19.25 -8.56
CA VAL A 177 -3.20 19.68 -8.58
C VAL A 177 -3.50 20.59 -7.39
N ARG A 178 -3.08 20.20 -6.19
CA ARG A 178 -3.28 21.00 -4.97
C ARG A 178 -2.58 22.34 -5.05
N LYS A 179 -1.32 22.34 -5.53
CA LYS A 179 -0.50 23.55 -5.67
C LYS A 179 -1.15 24.50 -6.67
N TYR A 180 -1.46 24.00 -7.86
CA TYR A 180 -2.09 24.76 -8.94
C TYR A 180 -3.41 25.39 -8.51
N TYR A 181 -4.29 24.62 -7.85
CA TYR A 181 -5.53 25.18 -7.30
C TYR A 181 -5.26 26.34 -6.32
N LYS A 182 -4.27 26.20 -5.43
CA LYS A 182 -3.98 27.19 -4.40
C LYS A 182 -3.35 28.46 -4.97
N GLU A 183 -2.49 28.32 -5.96
CA GLU A 183 -1.64 29.39 -6.48
C GLU A 183 -2.28 30.11 -7.67
N GLU A 184 -3.07 29.40 -8.50
CA GLU A 184 -3.63 29.96 -9.74
C GLU A 184 -5.15 30.15 -9.62
N VAL A 185 -5.90 29.10 -9.28
CA VAL A 185 -7.38 29.16 -9.28
C VAL A 185 -7.94 29.98 -8.11
N LYS A 186 -7.44 29.73 -6.90
CA LYS A 186 -7.99 30.33 -5.68
C LYS A 186 -7.85 31.87 -5.66
N PRO A 187 -6.71 32.48 -6.04
CA PRO A 187 -6.61 33.94 -6.08
C PRO A 187 -7.59 34.59 -7.06
N LEU A 188 -7.81 33.98 -8.23
CA LEU A 188 -8.80 34.46 -9.21
C LEU A 188 -10.22 34.46 -8.63
N VAL A 189 -10.61 33.36 -7.96
CA VAL A 189 -11.90 33.27 -7.26
C VAL A 189 -12.05 34.34 -6.17
N ILE A 190 -10.99 34.65 -5.43
CA ILE A 190 -11.02 35.69 -4.40
C ILE A 190 -11.15 37.07 -5.05
N SER A 191 -10.40 37.34 -6.12
CA SER A 191 -10.44 38.60 -6.86
C SER A 191 -11.86 38.89 -7.37
N LEU A 192 -12.45 37.93 -8.08
CA LEU A 192 -13.82 38.06 -8.60
C LEU A 192 -14.85 38.24 -7.49
N ARG A 193 -14.72 37.51 -6.37
CA ARG A 193 -15.62 37.71 -5.23
C ARG A 193 -15.54 39.12 -4.66
N ASN A 194 -14.34 39.69 -4.60
CA ASN A 194 -14.15 41.04 -4.06
C ASN A 194 -14.73 42.09 -5.01
N GLN A 195 -14.58 41.93 -6.32
CA GLN A 195 -15.22 42.79 -7.32
C GLN A 195 -16.74 42.79 -7.16
N VAL A 196 -17.35 41.60 -7.10
CA VAL A 196 -18.80 41.43 -6.89
C VAL A 196 -19.29 42.07 -5.59
N ALA A 197 -18.47 42.08 -4.54
CA ALA A 197 -18.84 42.73 -3.28
C ALA A 197 -18.78 44.26 -3.38
N GLN A 198 -17.78 44.81 -4.08
CA GLN A 198 -17.61 46.25 -4.26
C GLN A 198 -18.72 46.87 -5.10
N ASP A 199 -19.15 46.18 -6.17
CA ASP A 199 -20.22 46.69 -7.03
C ASP A 199 -21.54 46.78 -6.26
N LYS A 200 -21.84 45.78 -5.41
CA LYS A 200 -23.04 45.79 -4.55
C LYS A 200 -23.05 46.93 -3.54
N GLU A 201 -21.91 47.25 -2.94
CA GLU A 201 -21.80 48.39 -2.01
C GLU A 201 -22.00 49.73 -2.74
N THR A 202 -21.60 49.81 -4.00
CA THR A 202 -21.76 51.02 -4.82
C THR A 202 -23.22 51.21 -5.25
N ASP A 203 -23.90 50.14 -5.65
CA ASP A 203 -25.31 50.17 -6.03
C ASP A 203 -26.22 50.61 -4.85
N GLU A 204 -25.92 50.16 -3.63
CA GLU A 204 -26.68 50.55 -2.43
C GLU A 204 -26.47 52.05 -2.07
N ALA A 205 -25.27 52.58 -2.29
CA ALA A 205 -24.93 53.96 -1.99
C ALA A 205 -25.53 54.99 -2.97
N GLU A 206 -25.88 54.58 -4.19
CA GLU A 206 -26.54 55.45 -5.19
C GLU A 206 -28.07 55.52 -5.04
N THR A 207 -28.66 54.64 -4.23
CA THR A 207 -30.11 54.58 -3.99
C THR A 207 -30.64 55.33 -2.76
N ASP A 208 -29.75 55.94 -1.96
CA ASP A 208 -30.06 56.81 -0.81
C ASP A 208 -29.98 58.31 -1.17
#